data_AF-A0A9N7NR37-F1
#
_entry.id   AF-A0A9N7NR37-F1
#
_cell.length_a   1.000
_cell.length_b   1.000
_cell.length_c   1.000
_cell.angle_alpha   90.00
_cell.angle_beta   90.00
_cell.angle_gamma   90.00
#
_symmetry.space_group_name_H-M   'P 1'
#
loop_
_entity.id
_entity.type
_entity.pdbx_description
1 polymer ?
#
loop_
_entity_poly.entity_id
_entity_poly.type
_entity_poly.pdbx_seq_one_letter_code
_entity_poly.pdbx_strand_id
1 'polypeptide(L)'
;RHWRHYLFHREFILYTNHEVLRHLASQDNISARHASWTAFLQQFTFVLRHRSGVSNRVVEALSRRALLLSDMSVSVLSFDTLREHYADDAIFGPIVQCLAHGSFDDYVLSDGFLFRETRLCIPDGSLRHKLVAELHGDGHVSRDRSVDLVSRHYYWPSLRRDAARYVERCRFCHVSKGVVSNVGLYRPIPIPFQPWCAVSMDFVLGLPQTQRGFDSIFVLVDRFSKMVHFVSCKRTTDAVHVAQL
;
A
#
# COMPACT_ATOMS: atom_id res chain seq x y z
N ARG A 1 25.76 7.66 17.87
CA ARG A 1 26.83 8.24 18.72
C ARG A 1 26.28 8.89 19.99
N HIS A 2 25.10 9.53 19.96
CA HIS A 2 24.51 10.25 21.09
C HIS A 2 24.24 9.43 22.37
N TRP A 3 24.08 8.11 22.27
CA TRP A 3 23.80 7.25 23.44
C TRP A 3 25.02 6.46 23.93
N ARG A 4 26.19 6.65 23.29
CA ARG A 4 27.38 5.86 23.57
C ARG A 4 27.80 6.01 25.03
N HIS A 5 27.83 7.23 25.57
CA HIS A 5 28.27 7.48 26.95
C HIS A 5 27.33 6.88 28.01
N TYR A 6 26.07 6.60 27.69
CA TYR A 6 25.14 5.95 28.61
C TYR A 6 25.26 4.42 28.61
N LEU A 7 25.68 3.84 27.48
CA LEU A 7 25.63 2.39 27.24
C LEU A 7 27.01 1.74 27.20
N PHE A 8 28.07 2.52 27.01
CA PHE A 8 29.43 2.01 26.98
C PHE A 8 29.82 1.54 28.39
N HIS A 9 30.32 0.30 28.49
CA HIS A 9 30.71 -0.38 29.74
C HIS A 9 29.55 -0.74 30.69
N ARG A 10 28.30 -0.70 30.23
CA ARG A 10 27.15 -1.21 30.98
C ARG A 10 26.52 -2.38 30.24
N GLU A 11 26.15 -3.40 30.98
CA GLU A 11 25.31 -4.47 30.44
C GLU A 11 23.87 -3.98 30.37
N PHE A 12 23.23 -4.17 29.21
CA PHE A 12 21.82 -3.82 29.03
C PHE A 12 21.08 -4.85 28.19
N ILE A 13 19.75 -4.82 28.28
CA ILE A 13 18.88 -5.67 27.46
C ILE A 13 18.41 -4.83 26.27
N LEU A 14 18.72 -5.28 25.06
CA LEU A 14 18.25 -4.67 23.82
C LEU A 14 16.98 -5.40 23.37
N TYR A 15 15.84 -4.73 23.50
CA TYR A 15 14.57 -5.26 22.98
C TYR A 15 14.39 -4.90 21.50
N THR A 16 14.09 -5.90 20.66
CA THR A 16 13.80 -5.72 19.23
C THR A 16 12.46 -6.35 18.86
N ASN A 17 11.76 -5.75 17.91
CA ASN A 17 10.55 -6.32 17.28
C ASN A 17 10.85 -7.13 16.01
N HIS A 18 12.13 -7.32 15.67
CA HIS A 18 12.56 -8.03 14.48
C HIS A 18 13.32 -9.30 14.85
N GLU A 19 12.67 -10.46 14.67
CA GLU A 19 13.18 -11.76 15.11
C GLU A 19 14.52 -12.15 14.47
N VAL A 20 14.73 -11.81 13.20
CA VAL A 20 15.99 -12.10 12.47
C VAL A 20 17.23 -11.51 13.16
N LEU A 21 17.09 -10.40 13.89
CA LEU A 21 18.21 -9.76 14.59
C LEU A 21 18.75 -10.62 15.74
N ARG A 22 17.99 -11.62 16.21
CA ARG A 22 18.48 -12.62 17.18
C ARG A 22 19.63 -13.44 16.63
N HIS A 23 19.67 -13.62 15.31
CA HIS A 23 20.66 -14.42 14.61
C HIS A 23 21.78 -13.56 14.01
N LEU A 24 21.87 -12.27 14.38
CA LEU A 24 22.87 -11.34 13.82
C LEU A 24 24.32 -11.83 13.99
N ALA A 25 24.60 -12.58 15.06
CA ALA A 25 25.92 -13.14 15.34
C ALA A 25 26.16 -14.51 14.67
N SER A 26 25.14 -15.16 14.12
CA SER A 26 25.20 -16.52 13.57
C SER A 26 24.94 -16.57 12.05
N GLN A 27 25.06 -15.44 11.35
CA GLN A 27 24.87 -15.38 9.89
C GLN A 27 26.20 -15.58 9.17
N ASP A 28 26.26 -16.58 8.28
CA ASP A 28 27.47 -16.93 7.54
C ASP A 28 27.76 -16.01 6.34
N ASN A 29 26.76 -15.28 5.84
CA ASN A 29 26.88 -14.47 4.63
C ASN A 29 26.43 -13.03 4.88
N ILE A 30 27.35 -12.21 5.37
CA ILE A 30 27.09 -10.84 5.85
C ILE A 30 27.43 -9.83 4.75
N SER A 31 26.47 -8.99 4.35
CA SER A 31 26.75 -7.86 3.45
C SER A 31 27.74 -6.87 4.09
N ALA A 32 28.53 -6.14 3.29
CA ALA A 32 29.49 -5.15 3.82
C ALA A 32 28.83 -4.14 4.79
N ARG A 33 27.58 -3.78 4.52
CA ARG A 33 26.78 -2.91 5.39
C ARG A 33 26.49 -3.57 6.74
N HIS A 34 26.06 -4.83 6.73
CA HIS A 34 25.80 -5.58 7.96
C HIS A 34 27.08 -5.78 8.78
N ALA A 35 28.22 -6.06 8.15
CA ALA A 35 29.50 -6.21 8.84
C ALA A 35 29.90 -4.91 9.58
N SER A 36 29.71 -3.76 8.94
CA SER A 36 29.95 -2.46 9.58
C SER A 36 29.03 -2.21 10.78
N TRP A 37 27.76 -2.60 10.71
CA TRP A 37 26.82 -2.48 11.83
C TRP A 37 27.16 -3.44 12.97
N THR A 38 27.54 -4.68 12.67
CA THR A 38 27.95 -5.68 13.66
C THR A 38 29.22 -5.23 14.40
N ALA A 39 30.24 -4.75 13.69
CA ALA A 39 31.45 -4.21 14.30
C ALA A 39 31.19 -3.01 15.23
N PHE A 40 30.19 -2.18 14.89
CA PHE A 40 29.75 -1.10 15.77
C PHE A 40 29.03 -1.60 17.02
N LEU A 41 28.12 -2.58 16.86
CA LEU A 41 27.35 -3.14 17.98
C LEU A 41 28.20 -3.95 18.94
N GLN A 42 29.26 -4.63 18.46
CA GLN A 42 30.23 -5.34 19.29
C GLN A 42 30.98 -4.45 20.29
N GLN A 43 30.91 -3.12 20.13
CA GLN A 43 31.49 -2.18 21.09
C GLN A 43 30.66 -2.05 22.38
N PHE A 44 29.49 -2.70 22.44
CA PHE A 44 28.56 -2.66 23.56
C PHE A 44 28.30 -4.06 24.11
N THR A 45 28.11 -4.17 25.42
CA THR A 45 27.75 -5.43 26.09
C THR A 45 26.24 -5.47 26.28
N PHE A 46 25.53 -6.30 25.51
CA PHE A 46 24.07 -6.40 25.62
C PHE A 46 23.52 -7.80 25.38
N VAL A 47 22.33 -8.04 25.93
CA VAL A 47 21.53 -9.24 25.66
C VAL A 47 20.37 -8.86 24.75
N LEU A 48 20.32 -9.42 23.54
CA LEU A 48 19.22 -9.17 22.62
C LEU A 48 18.00 -10.02 23.00
N ARG A 49 16.85 -9.39 23.22
CA ARG A 49 15.56 -10.07 23.46
C ARG A 49 14.53 -9.64 22.42
N HIS A 50 13.89 -10.61 21.77
CA HIS A 50 12.75 -10.33 20.91
C HIS A 50 11.51 -10.03 21.75
N ARG A 51 10.78 -8.97 21.42
CA ARG A 51 9.41 -8.70 21.89
C ARG A 51 8.53 -8.50 20.68
N SER A 52 7.45 -9.27 20.58
CA SER A 52 6.48 -9.13 19.49
C SER A 52 5.93 -7.70 19.45
N GLY A 53 5.72 -7.15 18.25
CA GLY A 53 5.23 -5.78 18.06
C GLY A 53 3.94 -5.50 18.85
N VAL A 54 3.06 -6.49 18.97
CA VAL A 54 1.81 -6.42 19.75
C VAL A 54 2.05 -6.09 21.23
N SER A 55 3.19 -6.51 21.80
CA SER A 55 3.60 -6.26 23.19
C SER A 55 4.51 -5.04 23.36
N ASN A 56 4.96 -4.41 22.26
CA ASN A 56 5.88 -3.27 22.22
C ASN A 56 5.18 -1.99 21.73
N ARG A 57 3.90 -1.84 22.09
CA ARG A 57 3.02 -0.75 21.61
C ARG A 57 3.58 0.64 21.87
N VAL A 58 4.26 0.85 23.01
CA VAL A 58 4.78 2.16 23.42
C VAL A 58 5.95 2.59 22.53
N VAL A 59 6.97 1.74 22.36
CA VAL A 59 8.13 2.06 21.53
C VAL A 59 7.73 2.16 20.06
N GLU A 60 6.82 1.30 19.61
CA GLU A 60 6.28 1.35 18.26
C GLU A 60 5.48 2.64 18.00
N ALA A 61 4.63 3.05 18.94
CA ALA A 61 3.88 4.31 18.83
C ALA A 61 4.82 5.52 18.81
N LEU A 62 5.81 5.58 19.71
CA LEU A 62 6.77 6.70 19.76
C LEU A 62 7.62 6.79 18.50
N SER A 63 8.13 5.65 18.00
CA SER A 63 8.90 5.59 16.77
C SER A 63 8.07 6.02 15.56
N ARG A 64 6.82 5.54 15.42
CA ARG A 64 5.92 5.93 14.34
C ARG A 64 5.56 7.42 14.39
N ARG A 65 5.30 7.97 15.57
CA ARG A 65 5.03 9.41 15.74
C ARG A 65 6.25 10.24 15.35
N ALA A 66 7.44 9.90 15.83
CA ALA A 66 8.67 10.61 15.49
C ALA A 66 8.96 10.59 13.98
N LEU A 67 8.82 9.42 13.34
CA LEU A 67 8.98 9.29 11.90
C LEU A 67 7.94 10.12 11.14
N LEU A 68 6.66 10.05 11.52
CA LEU A 68 5.59 10.83 10.89
C LEU A 68 5.84 12.33 10.98
N LEU A 69 6.23 12.85 12.15
CA LEU A 69 6.54 14.26 12.35
C LEU A 69 7.75 14.68 11.51
N SER A 70 8.80 13.84 11.45
CA SER A 70 9.98 14.13 10.64
C SER A 70 9.71 14.13 9.14
N ASP A 71 8.84 13.24 8.66
CA ASP A 71 8.43 13.19 7.27
C ASP A 71 7.61 14.44 6.92
N MET A 72 6.61 14.76 7.75
CA MET A 72 5.78 15.97 7.62
C MET A 72 6.58 17.27 7.61
N SER A 73 7.63 17.38 8.44
CA SER A 73 8.49 18.56 8.42
C SER A 73 9.27 18.74 7.12
N VAL A 74 9.48 17.65 6.36
CA VAL A 74 10.19 17.67 5.09
C VAL A 74 9.21 17.86 3.93
N SER A 75 8.06 17.19 3.95
CA SER A 75 7.09 17.18 2.85
C SER A 75 6.14 18.37 2.86
N VAL A 76 5.86 18.96 4.03
CA VAL A 76 4.83 20.00 4.15
C VAL A 76 5.38 21.30 4.73
N LEU A 77 5.55 22.29 3.87
CA LEU A 77 6.01 23.65 4.22
C LEU A 77 5.15 24.37 5.28
N SER A 78 3.88 23.97 5.44
CA SER A 78 2.95 24.56 6.41
C SER A 78 2.78 23.71 7.67
N PHE A 79 3.69 22.78 7.93
CA PHE A 79 3.66 21.93 9.12
C PHE A 79 4.02 22.68 10.41
N ASP A 80 4.94 23.65 10.32
CA ASP A 80 5.43 24.37 11.51
C ASP A 80 4.32 25.19 12.20
N THR A 81 3.37 25.73 11.43
CA THR A 81 2.23 26.50 11.94
C THR A 81 1.08 25.61 12.42
N LEU A 82 1.19 24.29 12.30
CA LEU A 82 0.12 23.36 12.68
C LEU A 82 -0.27 23.49 14.16
N ARG A 83 0.73 23.74 15.01
CA ARG A 83 0.55 23.83 16.47
C ARG A 83 -0.31 25.02 16.87
N GLU A 84 -0.14 26.13 16.16
CA GLU A 84 -0.86 27.38 16.39
C GLU A 84 -2.34 27.22 16.06
N HIS A 85 -2.66 26.49 14.99
CA HIS A 85 -4.03 26.24 14.55
C HIS A 85 -4.86 25.36 15.49
N TYR A 86 -4.25 24.64 16.45
CA TYR A 86 -5.06 23.87 17.41
C TYR A 86 -5.88 24.77 18.33
N ALA A 87 -5.38 25.96 18.69
CA ALA A 87 -6.07 26.87 19.60
C ALA A 87 -7.39 27.40 18.99
N ASP A 88 -7.39 27.64 17.68
CA ASP A 88 -8.52 28.18 16.94
C ASP A 88 -9.49 27.08 16.44
N ASP A 89 -9.10 25.81 16.53
CA ASP A 89 -9.92 24.70 16.06
C ASP A 89 -11.06 24.39 17.05
N ALA A 90 -12.30 24.41 16.54
CA ALA A 90 -13.50 24.19 17.35
C ALA A 90 -13.57 22.80 18.02
N ILE A 91 -12.83 21.81 17.51
CA ILE A 91 -12.85 20.42 17.97
C ILE A 91 -11.63 20.13 18.83
N PHE A 92 -10.43 20.49 18.34
CA PHE A 92 -9.18 20.17 19.00
C PHE A 92 -8.75 21.20 20.05
N GLY A 93 -9.17 22.46 19.94
CA GLY A 93 -8.85 23.50 20.93
C GLY A 93 -9.28 23.12 22.36
N PRO A 94 -10.55 22.73 22.58
CA PRO A 94 -11.01 22.25 23.89
C PRO A 94 -10.23 21.02 24.38
N ILE A 95 -9.86 20.11 23.48
CA ILE A 95 -9.12 18.88 23.82
C ILE A 95 -7.70 19.22 24.30
N VAL A 96 -7.01 20.13 23.62
CA VAL A 96 -5.66 20.59 24.01
C VAL A 96 -5.71 21.29 25.37
N GLN A 97 -6.73 22.11 25.63
CA GLN A 97 -6.91 22.76 26.93
C GLN A 97 -7.19 21.75 28.05
N CYS A 98 -8.03 20.74 27.82
CA CYS A 98 -8.29 19.68 28.78
C CYS A 98 -7.04 18.84 29.07
N LEU A 99 -6.21 18.56 28.06
CA LEU A 99 -4.96 17.79 28.22
C LEU A 99 -3.92 18.51 29.08
N ALA A 100 -3.98 19.84 29.17
CA ALA A 100 -3.14 20.60 30.10
C ALA A 100 -3.52 20.35 31.58
N HIS A 101 -4.75 19.91 31.85
CA HIS A 101 -5.32 19.73 33.19
C HIS A 101 -5.51 18.25 33.59
N GLY A 102 -5.20 17.30 32.71
CA GLY A 102 -5.34 15.86 32.97
C GLY A 102 -5.27 15.02 31.70
N SER A 103 -5.55 13.71 31.80
CA SER A 103 -5.69 12.85 30.62
C SER A 103 -7.10 12.95 30.04
N PHE A 104 -7.22 13.21 28.74
CA PHE A 104 -8.50 13.21 28.03
C PHE A 104 -8.53 12.07 27.00
N ASP A 105 -9.31 11.02 27.32
CA ASP A 105 -9.63 9.92 26.39
C ASP A 105 -8.39 9.29 25.72
N ASP A 106 -8.44 8.99 24.41
CA ASP A 106 -7.33 8.42 23.62
C ASP A 106 -6.34 9.47 23.07
N TYR A 107 -6.40 10.72 23.56
CA TYR A 107 -5.61 11.83 23.03
C TYR A 107 -4.33 12.06 23.84
N VAL A 108 -3.23 12.35 23.12
CA VAL A 108 -1.92 12.62 23.71
C VAL A 108 -1.29 13.82 23.02
N LEU A 109 -0.81 14.77 23.80
CA LEU A 109 -0.01 15.88 23.31
C LEU A 109 1.48 15.51 23.37
N SER A 110 2.19 15.57 22.24
CA SER A 110 3.62 15.29 22.14
C SER A 110 4.28 16.36 21.27
N ASP A 111 5.30 17.03 21.79
CA ASP A 111 6.06 18.07 21.07
C ASP A 111 5.17 19.18 20.46
N GLY A 112 4.07 19.49 21.12
CA GLY A 112 3.07 20.47 20.67
C GLY A 112 2.11 19.96 19.58
N PHE A 113 2.15 18.67 19.26
CA PHE A 113 1.25 18.01 18.30
C PHE A 113 0.25 17.10 19.00
N LEU A 114 -1.00 17.17 18.56
CA LEU A 114 -2.07 16.36 19.12
C LEU A 114 -2.17 15.04 18.36
N PHE A 115 -2.14 13.93 19.10
CA PHE A 115 -2.31 12.59 18.57
C PHE A 115 -3.54 11.93 19.16
N ARG A 116 -4.24 11.15 18.35
CA ARG A 116 -5.22 10.16 18.80
C ARG A 116 -4.67 8.78 18.52
N GLU A 117 -4.37 8.02 19.56
CA GLU A 117 -3.57 6.78 19.45
C GLU A 117 -2.23 7.02 18.72
N THR A 118 -2.05 6.54 17.50
CA THR A 118 -0.84 6.74 16.68
C THR A 118 -1.04 7.73 15.52
N ARG A 119 -2.21 8.36 15.43
CA ARG A 119 -2.60 9.22 14.31
C ARG A 119 -2.51 10.69 14.69
N LEU A 120 -1.89 11.48 13.83
CA LEU A 120 -1.77 12.93 14.01
C LEU A 120 -3.12 13.60 13.75
N CYS A 121 -3.58 14.39 14.71
CA CYS A 121 -4.82 15.16 14.58
C CYS A 121 -4.57 16.41 13.74
N ILE A 122 -5.33 16.57 12.66
CA ILE A 122 -5.15 17.70 11.74
C ILE A 122 -6.32 18.70 11.94
N PRO A 123 -6.06 19.92 12.44
CA PRO A 123 -7.08 20.94 12.61
C PRO A 123 -7.66 21.37 11.26
N ASP A 124 -8.79 22.05 11.30
CA ASP A 124 -9.45 22.51 10.09
C ASP A 124 -8.59 23.53 9.35
N GLY A 125 -8.53 23.39 8.02
CA GLY A 125 -7.69 24.24 7.19
C GLY A 125 -7.16 23.56 5.93
N SER A 126 -6.31 24.29 5.21
CA SER A 126 -5.78 23.88 3.90
C SER A 126 -4.89 22.64 3.94
N LEU A 127 -4.33 22.31 5.12
CA LEU A 127 -3.46 21.15 5.29
C LEU A 127 -4.19 19.83 5.04
N ARG A 128 -5.46 19.71 5.45
CA ARG A 128 -6.28 18.51 5.19
C ARG A 128 -6.34 18.19 3.70
N HIS A 129 -6.56 19.21 2.88
CA HIS A 129 -6.61 19.07 1.42
C HIS A 129 -5.25 18.70 0.83
N LYS A 130 -4.16 19.35 1.27
CA LYS A 130 -2.80 19.04 0.79
C LYS A 130 -2.42 17.59 1.06
N LEU A 131 -2.68 17.09 2.27
CA LEU A 131 -2.39 15.70 2.66
C LEU A 131 -3.15 14.70 1.79
N VAL A 132 -4.44 14.93 1.57
CA VAL A 132 -5.25 14.06 0.70
C VAL A 132 -4.75 14.14 -0.74
N ALA A 133 -4.40 15.33 -1.23
CA ALA A 133 -3.93 15.54 -2.59
C ALA A 133 -2.62 14.82 -2.89
N GLU A 134 -1.66 14.89 -1.98
CA GLU A 134 -0.35 14.23 -2.09
C GLU A 134 -0.49 12.71 -2.09
N LEU A 135 -1.18 12.16 -1.08
CA LEU A 135 -1.37 10.72 -0.95
C LEU A 135 -2.25 10.11 -2.06
N HIS A 136 -3.21 10.88 -2.57
CA HIS A 136 -4.01 10.44 -3.72
C HIS A 136 -3.24 10.56 -5.04
N GLY A 137 -2.44 11.62 -5.20
CA GLY A 137 -1.69 11.91 -6.42
C GLY A 137 -0.61 10.88 -6.74
N ASP A 138 -0.10 10.19 -5.72
CA ASP A 138 0.85 9.08 -5.87
C ASP A 138 0.17 7.80 -6.40
N GLY A 139 -0.26 7.86 -7.66
CA GLY A 139 -0.84 6.73 -8.39
C GLY A 139 -2.36 6.73 -8.54
N HIS A 140 -3.05 7.84 -8.25
CA HIS A 140 -4.51 8.00 -8.45
C HIS A 140 -5.33 6.83 -7.90
N VAL A 141 -5.00 6.44 -6.66
CA VAL A 141 -5.58 5.28 -6.00
C VAL A 141 -7.09 5.42 -5.81
N SER A 142 -7.79 4.28 -5.71
CA SER A 142 -9.24 4.27 -5.55
C SER A 142 -9.70 5.05 -4.32
N ARG A 143 -10.99 5.44 -4.29
CA ARG A 143 -11.59 6.20 -3.19
C ARG A 143 -11.32 5.55 -1.83
N ASP A 144 -11.68 4.28 -1.69
CA ASP A 144 -11.60 3.57 -0.41
C ASP A 144 -10.14 3.37 0.01
N ARG A 145 -9.23 3.17 -0.97
CA ARG A 145 -7.80 3.09 -0.72
C ARG A 145 -7.21 4.45 -0.31
N SER A 146 -7.65 5.55 -0.92
CA SER A 146 -7.25 6.91 -0.54
C SER A 146 -7.65 7.20 0.91
N VAL A 147 -8.89 6.85 1.29
CA VAL A 147 -9.35 6.99 2.68
C VAL A 147 -8.50 6.15 3.63
N ASP A 148 -8.22 4.88 3.28
CA ASP A 148 -7.38 4.01 4.08
C ASP A 148 -5.99 4.61 4.31
N LEU A 149 -5.29 5.00 3.23
CA LEU A 149 -3.95 5.60 3.28
C LEU A 149 -3.89 6.83 4.20
N VAL A 150 -4.82 7.76 4.04
CA VAL A 150 -4.88 8.98 4.86
C VAL A 150 -5.18 8.62 6.32
N SER A 151 -6.10 7.68 6.57
CA SER A 151 -6.54 7.31 7.92
C SER A 151 -5.51 6.52 8.74
N ARG A 152 -4.48 5.96 8.09
CA ARG A 152 -3.38 5.24 8.77
C ARG A 152 -2.53 6.15 9.65
N HIS A 153 -2.33 7.40 9.22
CA HIS A 153 -1.40 8.33 9.85
C HIS A 153 -2.08 9.58 10.39
N TYR A 154 -3.25 9.94 9.85
CA TYR A 154 -3.93 11.18 10.19
C TYR A 154 -5.33 10.93 10.73
N TYR A 155 -5.83 11.90 11.51
CA TYR A 155 -7.17 11.87 12.06
C TYR A 155 -7.80 13.26 12.04
N TRP A 156 -9.04 13.32 11.58
CA TRP A 156 -10.01 14.38 11.89
C TRP A 156 -11.42 13.82 11.69
N PRO A 157 -12.45 14.39 12.34
CA PRO A 157 -13.78 13.77 12.37
C PRO A 157 -14.42 13.53 10.99
N SER A 158 -14.18 14.42 10.03
CA SER A 158 -14.71 14.33 8.66
C SER A 158 -13.78 13.68 7.64
N LEU A 159 -12.66 13.06 8.05
CA LEU A 159 -11.61 12.54 7.15
C LEU A 159 -12.12 11.69 6.00
N ARG A 160 -12.98 10.71 6.30
CA ARG A 160 -13.55 9.83 5.28
C ARG A 160 -14.34 10.61 4.23
N ARG A 161 -15.13 11.59 4.67
CA ARG A 161 -15.97 12.42 3.78
C ARG A 161 -15.10 13.34 2.93
N ASP A 162 -14.10 13.97 3.53
CA ASP A 162 -13.24 14.93 2.83
C ASP A 162 -12.35 14.24 1.80
N ALA A 163 -11.75 13.10 2.17
CA ALA A 163 -10.96 12.29 1.25
C ALA A 163 -11.82 11.73 0.10
N ALA A 164 -13.02 11.23 0.38
CA ALA A 164 -13.94 10.75 -0.67
C ALA A 164 -14.31 11.88 -1.64
N ARG A 165 -14.70 13.05 -1.10
CA ARG A 165 -15.07 14.23 -1.89
C ARG A 165 -13.90 14.71 -2.77
N TYR A 166 -12.67 14.62 -2.29
CA TYR A 166 -11.49 14.97 -3.08
C TYR A 166 -11.33 14.03 -4.29
N VAL A 167 -11.42 12.72 -4.08
CA VAL A 167 -11.30 11.72 -5.16
C VAL A 167 -12.44 11.86 -6.18
N GLU A 168 -13.65 12.18 -5.74
CA GLU A 168 -14.81 12.51 -6.59
C GLU A 168 -14.68 13.83 -7.35
N ARG A 169 -13.65 14.63 -7.10
CA ARG A 169 -13.34 15.84 -7.89
C ARG A 169 -12.07 15.67 -8.71
N CYS A 170 -11.38 14.54 -8.57
CA CYS A 170 -10.14 14.27 -9.27
C CYS A 170 -10.42 14.02 -10.76
N ARG A 171 -10.02 14.97 -11.61
CA ARG A 171 -10.20 14.88 -13.07
C ARG A 171 -9.56 13.62 -13.65
N PHE A 172 -8.35 13.26 -13.22
CA PHE A 172 -7.66 12.06 -13.71
C PHE A 172 -8.47 10.80 -13.39
N CYS A 173 -8.96 10.64 -12.16
CA CYS A 173 -9.80 9.51 -11.80
C CYS A 173 -11.14 9.50 -12.55
N HIS A 174 -11.71 10.67 -12.83
CA HIS A 174 -12.95 10.78 -13.60
C HIS A 174 -12.78 10.34 -15.05
N VAL A 175 -11.69 10.74 -15.70
CA VAL A 175 -11.43 10.38 -17.11
C VAL A 175 -10.99 8.92 -17.22
N SER A 176 -10.19 8.41 -16.27
CA SER A 176 -9.67 7.04 -16.30
C SER A 176 -10.71 6.00 -15.90
N LYS A 177 -11.74 6.37 -15.13
CA LYS A 177 -12.85 5.46 -14.85
C LYS A 177 -13.67 5.30 -16.13
N GLY A 178 -13.40 4.22 -16.85
CA GLY A 178 -14.26 3.77 -17.94
C GLY A 178 -15.71 3.72 -17.46
N VAL A 179 -16.62 4.28 -18.26
CA VAL A 179 -18.05 4.16 -18.01
C VAL A 179 -18.36 2.67 -18.05
N VAL A 180 -18.62 2.07 -16.89
CA VAL A 180 -19.24 0.75 -16.83
C VAL A 180 -20.69 0.97 -17.25
N SER A 181 -20.92 1.06 -18.56
CA SER A 181 -22.27 0.88 -19.06
C SER A 181 -22.68 -0.52 -18.66
N ASN A 182 -23.92 -0.70 -18.19
CA ASN A 182 -24.53 -2.01 -18.12
C ASN A 182 -24.62 -2.54 -19.55
N VAL A 183 -23.54 -3.14 -20.04
CA VAL A 183 -23.50 -3.92 -21.28
C VAL A 183 -24.62 -4.93 -21.06
N GLY A 184 -25.68 -4.84 -21.85
CA GLY A 184 -26.96 -5.50 -21.56
C GLY A 184 -26.81 -7.00 -21.25
N LEU A 185 -27.87 -7.60 -20.71
CA LEU A 185 -27.87 -9.03 -20.35
C LEU A 185 -27.24 -9.87 -21.47
N TYR A 186 -26.23 -10.67 -21.13
CA TYR A 186 -25.63 -11.62 -22.06
C TYR A 186 -26.74 -12.49 -22.67
N ARG A 187 -26.89 -12.47 -23.99
CA ARG A 187 -27.80 -13.39 -24.67
C ARG A 187 -27.13 -14.77 -24.72
N PRO A 188 -27.66 -15.79 -24.04
CA PRO A 188 -27.08 -17.13 -24.09
C PRO A 188 -27.20 -17.68 -25.51
N ILE A 189 -26.09 -18.20 -26.03
CA ILE A 189 -26.07 -18.89 -27.32
C ILE A 189 -26.82 -20.23 -27.16
N PRO A 190 -27.66 -20.64 -28.12
CA PRO A 190 -28.38 -21.90 -28.05
C PRO A 190 -27.49 -23.11 -27.72
N ILE A 191 -28.05 -24.05 -26.96
CA ILE A 191 -27.40 -25.32 -26.63
C ILE A 191 -27.43 -26.20 -27.88
N PRO A 192 -26.28 -26.72 -28.35
CA PRO A 192 -26.24 -27.63 -29.49
C PRO A 192 -26.94 -28.96 -29.17
N PHE A 193 -27.51 -29.63 -30.17
CA PHE A 193 -28.27 -30.88 -29.97
C PHE A 193 -27.51 -32.16 -30.36
N GLN A 194 -26.41 -32.03 -31.12
CA GLN A 194 -25.56 -33.15 -31.52
C GLN A 194 -24.10 -32.69 -31.70
N PRO A 195 -23.12 -33.60 -31.65
CA PRO A 195 -21.73 -33.27 -31.97
C PRO A 195 -21.62 -32.61 -33.35
N TRP A 196 -20.70 -31.66 -33.50
CA TRP A 196 -20.34 -30.98 -34.75
C TRP A 196 -21.39 -30.06 -35.36
N CYS A 197 -22.56 -29.86 -34.73
CA CYS A 197 -23.56 -28.91 -35.25
C CYS A 197 -23.27 -27.45 -34.89
N ALA A 198 -22.40 -27.21 -33.90
CA ALA A 198 -21.95 -25.88 -33.52
C ALA A 198 -20.51 -25.93 -33.01
N VAL A 199 -19.62 -25.19 -33.68
CA VAL A 199 -18.20 -25.09 -33.31
C VAL A 199 -17.86 -23.70 -32.82
N SER A 200 -16.94 -23.63 -31.86
CA SER A 200 -16.24 -22.41 -31.47
C SER A 200 -14.86 -22.43 -32.08
N MET A 201 -14.41 -21.30 -32.60
CA MET A 201 -13.11 -21.15 -33.25
C MET A 201 -12.33 -20.04 -32.55
N ASP A 202 -11.05 -20.28 -32.27
CA ASP A 202 -10.16 -19.28 -31.66
C ASP A 202 -8.70 -19.48 -32.12
N PHE A 203 -7.86 -18.47 -31.91
CA PHE A 203 -6.44 -18.53 -32.22
C PHE A 203 -5.59 -18.22 -30.99
N VAL A 204 -4.67 -19.14 -30.69
CA VAL A 204 -3.56 -18.86 -29.77
C VAL A 204 -2.40 -18.31 -30.59
N LEU A 205 -2.15 -17.00 -30.44
CA LEU A 205 -1.13 -16.26 -31.18
C LEU A 205 0.10 -15.99 -30.30
N GLY A 206 1.23 -15.68 -30.96
CA GLY A 206 2.44 -15.21 -30.27
C GLY A 206 3.23 -16.32 -29.58
N LEU A 207 3.12 -17.55 -30.07
CA LEU A 207 3.90 -18.67 -29.56
C LEU A 207 5.34 -18.65 -30.13
N PRO A 208 6.31 -19.24 -29.43
CA PRO A 208 7.64 -19.44 -29.99
C PRO A 208 7.58 -20.18 -31.32
N GLN A 209 8.33 -19.68 -32.31
CA GLN A 209 8.33 -20.28 -33.63
C GLN A 209 8.97 -21.66 -33.60
N THR A 210 8.27 -22.66 -34.13
CA THR A 210 8.78 -24.02 -34.28
C THR A 210 9.82 -24.10 -35.42
N GLN A 211 10.60 -25.18 -35.46
CA GLN A 211 11.54 -25.44 -36.57
C GLN A 211 10.84 -25.50 -37.95
N ARG A 212 9.55 -25.85 -37.98
CA ARG A 212 8.71 -25.88 -39.19
C ARG A 212 8.09 -24.53 -39.53
N GLY A 213 8.39 -23.49 -38.75
CA GLY A 213 7.98 -22.11 -39.01
C GLY A 213 6.57 -21.73 -38.54
N PHE A 214 5.87 -22.58 -37.79
CA PHE A 214 4.57 -22.27 -37.18
C PHE A 214 4.76 -21.52 -35.85
N ASP A 215 3.92 -20.52 -35.59
CA ASP A 215 3.96 -19.61 -34.43
C ASP A 215 2.58 -19.40 -33.77
N SER A 216 1.56 -20.14 -34.24
CA SER A 216 0.16 -19.99 -33.83
C SER A 216 -0.57 -21.33 -33.84
N ILE A 217 -1.63 -21.44 -33.05
CA ILE A 217 -2.51 -22.60 -33.02
C ILE A 217 -3.94 -22.15 -33.29
N PHE A 218 -4.57 -22.76 -34.29
CA PHE A 218 -6.00 -22.66 -34.54
C PHE A 218 -6.74 -23.70 -33.70
N VAL A 219 -7.66 -23.24 -32.87
CA VAL A 219 -8.42 -24.07 -31.94
C VAL A 219 -9.85 -24.17 -32.44
N LEU A 220 -10.30 -25.40 -32.74
CA LEU A 220 -11.70 -25.68 -32.97
C LEU A 220 -12.25 -26.50 -31.80
N VAL A 221 -13.37 -26.05 -31.24
CA VAL A 221 -14.05 -26.74 -30.14
C VAL A 221 -15.47 -27.06 -30.55
N ASP A 222 -15.83 -28.33 -30.55
CA ASP A 222 -17.23 -28.73 -30.65
C ASP A 222 -17.98 -28.30 -29.38
N ARG A 223 -19.01 -27.48 -29.51
CA ARG A 223 -19.71 -26.90 -28.35
C ARG A 223 -20.55 -27.94 -27.60
N PHE A 224 -20.92 -29.05 -28.25
CA PHE A 224 -21.67 -30.15 -27.63
C PHE A 224 -20.76 -31.07 -26.81
N SER A 225 -19.86 -31.79 -27.46
CA SER A 225 -19.00 -32.82 -26.85
C SER A 225 -17.81 -32.23 -26.09
N LYS A 226 -17.49 -30.95 -26.31
CA LYS A 226 -16.24 -30.29 -25.85
C LYS A 226 -14.97 -30.89 -26.46
N MET A 227 -15.08 -31.69 -27.51
CA MET A 227 -13.93 -32.16 -28.26
C MET A 227 -13.18 -30.98 -28.88
N VAL A 228 -11.84 -31.00 -28.79
CA VAL A 228 -10.97 -29.92 -29.26
C VAL A 228 -10.03 -30.44 -30.33
N HIS A 229 -9.91 -29.69 -31.42
CA HIS A 229 -8.91 -29.86 -32.45
C HIS A 229 -7.93 -28.69 -32.42
N PHE A 230 -6.65 -29.02 -32.40
CA PHE A 230 -5.56 -28.07 -32.47
C PHE A 230 -4.87 -28.22 -33.81
N VAL A 231 -4.83 -27.13 -34.59
CA VAL A 231 -4.18 -27.11 -35.89
C VAL A 231 -3.06 -26.08 -35.88
N SER A 232 -1.83 -26.51 -36.17
CA SER A 232 -0.69 -25.60 -36.24
C SER A 232 -0.82 -24.67 -37.44
N CYS A 233 -0.73 -23.36 -37.23
CA CYS A 233 -0.80 -22.35 -38.28
C CYS A 233 0.23 -21.23 -38.05
N LYS A 234 0.30 -20.29 -39.00
CA LYS A 234 1.14 -19.10 -38.88
C LYS A 234 0.26 -17.91 -38.57
N ARG A 235 0.78 -16.91 -37.87
CA ARG A 235 0.11 -15.63 -37.60
C ARG A 235 -0.27 -14.91 -38.89
N THR A 236 0.47 -15.16 -39.97
CA THR A 236 0.24 -14.60 -41.30
C THR A 236 -0.65 -15.47 -42.19
N THR A 237 -1.18 -16.60 -41.69
CA THR A 237 -2.10 -17.45 -42.46
C THR A 237 -3.40 -16.68 -42.67
N ASP A 238 -3.78 -16.49 -43.95
CA ASP A 238 -5.03 -15.81 -44.28
C ASP A 238 -6.26 -16.71 -44.05
N ALA A 239 -7.44 -16.09 -44.07
CA ALA A 239 -8.70 -16.80 -43.82
C ALA A 239 -8.98 -17.94 -44.83
N VAL A 240 -8.50 -17.81 -46.07
CA VAL A 240 -8.71 -18.82 -47.12
C VAL A 240 -7.90 -20.07 -46.81
N HIS A 241 -6.65 -19.91 -46.40
CA HIS A 241 -5.79 -21.01 -45.98
C HIS A 241 -6.30 -21.62 -44.67
N VAL A 242 -6.75 -20.82 -43.70
CA VAL A 242 -7.37 -21.36 -42.46
C VAL A 242 -8.57 -22.25 -42.77
N ALA A 243 -9.40 -21.88 -43.74
CA ALA A 243 -10.57 -22.67 -44.11
C ALA A 243 -10.24 -24.03 -44.77
N GLN A 244 -8.98 -24.25 -45.19
CA GLN A 244 -8.51 -25.48 -45.82
C GLN A 244 -7.67 -26.37 -44.90
N LEU A 245 -7.39 -25.92 -43.67
CA LEU A 245 -6.65 -26.65 -42.63
C LEU A 245 -7.50 -27.73 -41.97
#